data_AF-E4RNS7-F1
#
_entry.id   AF-E4RNS7-F1
#
_cell.length_a   1.000
_cell.length_b   1.000
_cell.length_c   1.000
_cell.angle_alpha   90.00
_cell.angle_beta   90.00
_cell.angle_gamma   90.00
#
_symmetry.space_group_name_H-M   'P 1'
#
loop_
_entity.id
_entity.type
_entity.pdbx_description
1 polymer ?
#
loop_
_entity_poly.entity_id
_entity_poly.type
_entity_poly.pdbx_seq_one_letter_code
_entity_poly.pdbx_strand_id
1 'polypeptide(L)' 'MAKLVSFLYKLARKANDVETLSSGDPKRVAKRAKNKVIGRSLIKKLMK' A
#
# COMPACT_ATOMS: atom_id res chain seq x y z
N MET A 1 12.75 -8.48 18.19
CA MET A 1 11.32 -8.21 17.95
C MET A 1 11.00 -7.25 16.81
N ALA A 2 11.62 -6.07 16.70
CA ALA A 2 11.26 -5.07 15.68
C ALA A 2 11.33 -5.57 14.20
N LYS A 3 12.26 -6.48 13.87
CA LYS A 3 12.37 -7.07 12.52
C LYS A 3 11.18 -7.97 12.14
N LEU A 4 10.67 -8.76 13.08
CA LEU A 4 9.53 -9.65 12.83
C LEU A 4 8.24 -8.83 12.66
N VAL A 5 8.01 -7.84 13.53
CA VAL A 5 6.87 -6.92 13.42
C VAL A 5 6.89 -6.15 12.10
N SER A 6 8.05 -5.61 11.70
CA SER A 6 8.17 -4.90 10.43
C SER A 6 8.02 -5.81 9.21
N PHE A 7 8.41 -7.08 9.31
CA PHE A 7 8.16 -8.09 8.29
C PHE A 7 6.66 -8.39 8.14
N LEU A 8 5.97 -8.71 9.25
CA LEU A 8 4.53 -8.97 9.24
C LEU A 8 3.72 -7.76 8.75
N TYR A 9 4.11 -6.55 9.14
CA TYR A 9 3.50 -5.32 8.65
C TYR A 9 3.63 -5.15 7.13
N LYS A 10 4.82 -5.44 6.57
CA LYS A 10 5.03 -5.41 5.11
C LYS A 10 4.24 -6.51 4.41
N LEU A 11 4.15 -7.69 5.02
CA LEU A 11 3.39 -8.83 4.49
C LEU A 11 1.90 -8.51 4.43
N ALA A 12 1.31 -8.00 5.52
CA ALA A 12 -0.09 -7.61 5.56
C ALA A 12 -0.44 -6.55 4.51
N ARG A 13 0.47 -5.59 4.26
CA ARG A 13 0.29 -4.61 3.18
C ARG A 13 0.29 -5.25 1.80
N LYS A 14 1.16 -6.24 1.55
CA LYS A 14 1.17 -6.98 0.28
C LYS A 14 -0.09 -7.84 0.12
N ALA A 15 -0.51 -8.55 1.17
CA ALA A 15 -1.71 -9.37 1.14
C ALA A 15 -2.96 -8.55 0.77
N ASN A 16 -3.13 -7.37 1.38
CA ASN A 16 -4.24 -6.47 1.09
C ASN A 16 -4.15 -5.87 -0.35
N ASP A 17 -2.94 -5.66 -0.88
CA ASP A 17 -2.79 -5.25 -2.28
C ASP A 17 -3.20 -6.38 -3.24
N VAL A 18 -2.82 -7.63 -2.92
CA VAL A 18 -3.25 -8.82 -3.68
C VAL A 18 -4.76 -9.00 -3.60
N GLU A 19 -5.36 -8.90 -2.41
CA GLU A 19 -6.82 -8.97 -2.23
C GLU A 19 -7.55 -7.88 -3.03
N THR A 20 -7.01 -6.66 -3.03
CA THR A 20 -7.59 -5.56 -3.83
C THR A 20 -7.52 -5.85 -5.32
N LEU A 21 -6.41 -6.41 -5.82
CA LEU A 21 -6.27 -6.81 -7.23
C LEU A 21 -7.17 -7.98 -7.59
N SER A 22 -7.22 -9.01 -6.73
CA SER A 22 -8.06 -10.20 -6.89
C SER A 22 -9.56 -9.90 -6.78
N SER A 23 -9.94 -8.78 -6.15
CA SER A 23 -11.35 -8.35 -6.05
C SER A 23 -11.99 -8.04 -7.41
N GLY A 24 -11.19 -7.85 -8.47
CA GLY A 24 -11.66 -7.61 -9.82
C GLY A 24 -12.38 -6.28 -10.04
N ASP A 25 -12.52 -5.44 -8.99
CA ASP A 25 -13.16 -4.14 -9.09
C ASP A 25 -12.13 -3.06 -9.52
N PRO A 26 -12.18 -2.60 -10.78
CA PRO A 26 -11.24 -1.61 -11.30
C PRO A 26 -11.30 -0.28 -10.54
N LYS A 27 -12.45 0.08 -9.95
CA LYS A 27 -12.56 1.31 -9.15
C LYS A 27 -11.78 1.18 -7.83
N ARG A 28 -11.84 0.03 -7.16
CA ARG A 28 -11.10 -0.22 -5.92
C ARG A 28 -9.59 -0.25 -6.18
N VAL A 29 -9.16 -0.92 -7.25
CA VAL A 29 -7.75 -0.97 -7.66
C VAL A 29 -7.23 0.43 -8.00
N ALA A 30 -7.94 1.18 -8.84
CA ALA A 30 -7.54 2.53 -9.23
C ALA A 30 -7.47 3.49 -8.04
N LYS A 31 -8.47 3.46 -7.14
CA LYS A 31 -8.47 4.28 -5.91
C LYS A 31 -7.28 3.95 -5.01
N ARG A 32 -6.98 2.66 -4.83
CA ARG A 32 -5.84 2.22 -4.01
C ARG A 32 -4.50 2.60 -4.63
N ALA A 33 -4.34 2.41 -5.94
CA ALA A 33 -3.15 2.83 -6.67
C ALA A 33 -2.94 4.35 -6.57
N LYS A 34 -3.99 5.14 -6.83
CA LYS A 34 -3.98 6.61 -6.70
C LYS A 34 -3.57 7.06 -5.30
N ASN A 35 -4.19 6.51 -4.26
CA ASN A 35 -3.88 6.86 -2.88
C ASN A 35 -2.43 6.49 -2.49
N LYS A 36 -1.91 5.38 -3.00
CA LYS A 36 -0.53 4.94 -2.75
C LYS A 36 0.50 5.85 -3.44
N VAL A 37 0.20 6.31 -4.66
CA VAL A 37 1.04 7.27 -5.39
C VAL A 37 1.02 8.64 -4.72
N ILE A 38 -0.17 9.17 -4.40
CA ILE A 38 -0.32 10.45 -3.70
C ILE A 38 0.40 10.41 -2.36
N GLY A 39 0.17 9.38 -1.55
CA GLY A 39 0.84 9.24 -0.25
C GLY A 39 2.36 9.20 -0.38
N ARG A 40 2.90 8.48 -1.37
CA ARG A 40 4.35 8.45 -1.63
C ARG A 40 4.88 9.80 -2.12
N SER A 41 4.14 10.49 -2.98
CA SER A 41 4.52 11.81 -3.49
C SER A 41 4.51 12.86 -2.38
N LEU A 42 3.51 12.85 -1.51
CA LEU A 42 3.41 13.76 -0.36
C LEU A 42 4.54 13.52 0.64
N ILE A 43 4.80 12.26 1.01
CA ILE A 43 5.93 11.92 1.90
C ILE A 43 7.25 12.38 1.28
N LYS A 44 7.46 12.14 -0.02
CA LYS A 44 8.68 12.59 -0.72
C LYS A 44 8.83 14.11 -0.73
N LYS A 45 7.73 14.86 -0.79
CA LYS A 45 7.73 16.33 -0.74
C LYS A 45 7.94 16.87 0.67
N LEU A 46 7.43 16.18 1.69
CA LEU A 46 7.59 16.56 3.10
C LEU A 46 8.97 16.19 3.67
N MET A 47 9.62 15.17 3.13
CA MET A 47 10.98 14.75 3.53
C MET A 47 12.09 15.49 2.76
N LYS A 48 11.76 16.46 1.92
CA LYS A 48 12.70 17.30 1.16
C LYS A 48 12.76 18.68 1.79
#